data_AF-A0A2V7Z1Q1-F1
#
_entry.id   AF-A0A2V7Z1Q1-F1
#
_cell.length_a   1.000
_cell.length_b   1.000
_cell.length_c   1.000
_cell.angle_alpha   90.00
_cell.angle_beta   90.00
_cell.angle_gamma   90.00
#
_symmetry.space_group_name_H-M   'P 1'
#
loop_
_entity.id
_entity.type
_entity.pdbx_description
1 polymer ?
#
loop_
_entity_poly.entity_id
_entity_poly.type
_entity_poly.pdbx_seq_one_letter_code
_entity_poly.pdbx_strand_id
1 'polypeptide(L)'
;MASTQAAGGTAVNDFLYLSLKLLDARQGQRVVVLFSDGSDIHSVLPAADVLWKARAGQSLIYWIQLGGKHQSFTSAWRDFKGNDREYSELEKAVKESGGRILEINRVEELEGAFRNILQELRQQYALGYYPTNAKSDGSWHKVQVTLKSGGGRVHTREGYADY
;
A
#
# COMPACT_ATOMS: atom_id res chain seq x y z
N MET A 1 -7.09 28.55 0.71
CA MET A 1 -7.88 27.40 1.21
C MET A 1 -8.50 26.73 0.00
N ALA A 2 -7.91 25.65 -0.52
CA ALA A 2 -8.51 24.90 -1.62
C ALA A 2 -9.65 24.05 -1.03
N SER A 3 -10.89 24.37 -1.37
CA SER A 3 -12.07 23.58 -0.99
C SER A 3 -12.11 22.31 -1.83
N THR A 4 -11.66 21.19 -1.27
CA THR A 4 -11.88 19.88 -1.88
C THR A 4 -13.33 19.48 -1.62
N GLN A 5 -14.15 19.51 -2.66
CA GLN A 5 -15.52 18.99 -2.61
C GLN A 5 -15.47 17.51 -3.01
N ALA A 6 -15.95 16.62 -2.13
CA ALA A 6 -16.15 15.22 -2.47
C ALA A 6 -17.42 15.12 -3.34
N ALA A 7 -17.26 14.85 -4.63
CA ALA A 7 -18.35 14.61 -5.58
C ALA A 7 -17.97 13.46 -6.52
N GLY A 8 -18.94 12.60 -6.84
CA GLY A 8 -18.72 11.36 -7.59
C GLY A 8 -18.49 10.16 -6.66
N GLY A 9 -18.16 9.00 -7.23
CA GLY A 9 -17.79 7.83 -6.44
C GLY A 9 -16.28 7.57 -6.41
N THR A 10 -15.86 6.66 -5.54
CA THR A 10 -14.46 6.50 -5.16
C THR A 10 -13.69 5.64 -6.17
N ALA A 11 -12.59 6.16 -6.71
CA ALA A 11 -11.67 5.46 -7.63
C ALA A 11 -10.26 5.34 -7.00
N VAL A 12 -10.19 4.68 -5.85
CA VAL A 12 -8.96 4.50 -5.06
C VAL A 12 -7.85 3.86 -5.90
N ASN A 13 -8.16 2.79 -6.62
CA ASN A 13 -7.16 2.04 -7.39
C ASN A 13 -6.54 2.88 -8.51
N ASP A 14 -7.35 3.61 -9.27
CA ASP A 14 -6.87 4.48 -10.35
C ASP A 14 -5.94 5.57 -9.80
N PHE A 15 -6.35 6.27 -8.74
CA PHE A 15 -5.54 7.32 -8.12
C PHE A 15 -4.25 6.77 -7.52
N LEU A 16 -4.31 5.62 -6.84
CA LEU A 16 -3.14 5.01 -6.24
C LEU A 16 -2.16 4.52 -7.31
N TYR A 17 -2.64 3.84 -8.36
CA TYR A 17 -1.80 3.40 -9.49
C TYR A 17 -1.09 4.59 -10.15
N LEU A 18 -1.83 5.66 -10.47
CA LEU A 18 -1.26 6.87 -11.08
C LEU A 18 -0.24 7.53 -10.16
N SER A 19 -0.53 7.61 -8.86
CA SER A 19 0.41 8.15 -7.86
C SER A 19 1.71 7.36 -7.82
N LEU A 20 1.63 6.02 -7.81
CA LEU A 20 2.80 5.15 -7.86
C LEU A 20 3.60 5.34 -9.15
N LYS A 21 2.92 5.44 -10.29
CA LYS A 21 3.55 5.69 -11.60
C LYS A 21 4.26 7.05 -11.67
N LEU A 22 3.66 8.10 -11.12
CA LEU A 22 4.28 9.43 -11.05
C LEU A 22 5.56 9.45 -10.20
N LEU A 23 5.63 8.59 -9.18
CA LEU A 23 6.81 8.47 -8.33
C LEU A 23 7.95 7.69 -8.99
N ASP A 24 7.73 6.87 -10.02
CA ASP A 24 8.79 6.08 -10.66
C ASP A 24 9.96 6.94 -11.16
N ALA A 25 9.65 8.12 -11.71
CA ALA A 25 10.64 9.03 -12.26
C ALA A 25 11.39 9.83 -11.17
N ARG A 26 10.98 9.74 -9.91
CA ARG A 26 11.56 10.53 -8.81
C ARG A 26 12.71 9.78 -8.14
N GLN A 27 13.80 10.49 -7.89
CA GLN A 27 14.91 9.98 -7.09
C GLN A 27 14.59 10.10 -5.58
N GLY A 28 15.21 9.23 -4.79
CA GLY A 28 15.07 9.23 -3.33
C GLY A 28 13.93 8.36 -2.79
N GLN A 29 13.54 8.63 -1.54
CA GLN A 29 12.49 7.91 -0.84
C GLN A 29 11.12 8.26 -1.44
N ARG A 30 10.44 7.25 -1.97
CA ARG A 30 9.12 7.39 -2.62
C ARG A 30 8.05 6.85 -1.70
N VAL A 31 7.09 7.70 -1.35
CA VAL A 31 6.03 7.35 -0.39
C VAL A 31 4.70 7.88 -0.91
N VAL A 32 3.68 7.04 -0.87
CA VAL A 32 2.28 7.43 -1.04
C VAL A 32 1.57 7.23 0.30
N VAL A 33 0.83 8.25 0.75
CA VAL A 33 -0.09 8.13 1.88
C VAL A 33 -1.50 8.15 1.34
N LEU A 34 -2.17 6.99 1.38
CA LEU A 34 -3.57 6.81 1.05
C LEU A 34 -4.40 7.07 2.30
N PHE A 35 -5.37 7.99 2.22
CA PHE A 35 -6.41 8.14 3.24
C PHE A 35 -7.75 7.77 2.61
N SER A 36 -8.31 6.62 3.00
CA SER A 36 -9.53 6.04 2.42
C SER A 36 -10.06 4.92 3.32
N ASP A 37 -11.35 4.61 3.22
CA ASP A 37 -11.93 3.39 3.81
C ASP A 37 -11.60 2.12 3.01
N GLY A 38 -11.03 2.26 1.80
CA GLY A 38 -10.69 1.16 0.89
C GLY A 38 -11.83 0.75 -0.04
N SER A 39 -12.97 1.46 0.01
CA SER A 39 -14.11 1.20 -0.84
C SER A 39 -13.88 1.81 -2.23
N ASP A 40 -13.81 0.96 -3.25
CA ASP A 40 -13.66 1.35 -4.65
C ASP A 40 -14.88 0.93 -5.47
N ILE A 41 -15.52 1.90 -6.13
CA ILE A 41 -16.77 1.70 -6.89
C ILE A 41 -16.60 2.10 -8.37
N HIS A 42 -15.64 2.97 -8.68
CA HIS A 42 -15.52 3.59 -10.00
C HIS A 42 -14.15 3.46 -10.67
N SER A 43 -13.17 2.78 -10.06
CA SER A 43 -11.89 2.58 -10.74
C SER A 43 -12.05 1.72 -11.99
N VAL A 44 -11.35 2.13 -13.04
CA VAL A 44 -11.15 1.32 -14.24
C VAL A 44 -10.12 0.22 -13.98
N LEU A 45 -9.10 0.51 -13.17
CA LEU A 45 -8.05 -0.44 -12.80
C LEU A 45 -8.47 -1.29 -11.59
N PRO A 46 -8.28 -2.62 -11.66
CA PRO A 46 -8.41 -3.50 -10.50
C PRO A 46 -7.25 -3.31 -9.52
N ALA A 47 -7.46 -3.64 -8.25
CA ALA A 47 -6.45 -3.62 -7.20
C ALA A 47 -5.27 -4.56 -7.51
N ALA A 48 -5.48 -5.61 -8.31
CA ALA A 48 -4.41 -6.44 -8.86
C ALA A 48 -3.34 -5.65 -9.62
N ASP A 49 -3.73 -4.59 -10.37
CA ASP A 49 -2.78 -3.74 -11.09
C ASP A 49 -2.00 -2.84 -10.13
N VAL A 50 -2.66 -2.36 -9.06
CA VAL A 50 -2.00 -1.64 -7.97
C VAL A 50 -0.99 -2.53 -7.25
N LEU A 51 -1.37 -3.78 -6.95
CA LEU A 51 -0.49 -4.77 -6.34
C LEU A 51 0.71 -5.08 -7.22
N TRP A 52 0.49 -5.33 -8.52
CA TRP A 52 1.59 -5.50 -9.47
C TRP A 52 2.50 -4.27 -9.48
N LYS A 53 1.92 -3.07 -9.50
CA LYS A 53 2.69 -1.83 -9.51
C LYS A 53 3.50 -1.62 -8.23
N ALA A 54 2.95 -1.97 -7.08
CA ALA A 54 3.63 -1.94 -5.79
C ALA A 54 4.81 -2.93 -5.76
N ARG A 55 4.65 -4.13 -6.34
CA ARG A 55 5.71 -5.14 -6.47
C ARG A 55 6.82 -4.68 -7.41
N ALA A 56 6.49 -4.11 -8.57
CA ALA A 56 7.47 -3.67 -9.56
C ALA A 56 8.18 -2.38 -9.15
N GLY A 57 7.53 -1.53 -8.34
CA GLY A 57 8.06 -0.27 -7.86
C GLY A 57 8.88 -0.37 -6.58
N GLN A 58 9.42 0.77 -6.16
CA GLN A 58 10.15 0.94 -4.88
C GLN A 58 9.49 2.04 -4.03
N SER A 59 8.19 2.25 -4.21
CA SER A 59 7.39 3.24 -3.47
C SER A 59 6.73 2.55 -2.28
N LEU A 60 6.87 3.13 -1.09
CA LEU A 60 6.13 2.71 0.10
C LEU A 60 4.70 3.22 0.04
N ILE A 61 3.74 2.39 0.46
CA ILE A 61 2.34 2.78 0.57
C ILE A 61 1.94 2.73 2.04
N TYR A 62 1.56 3.88 2.60
CA TYR A 62 0.89 3.94 3.90
C TYR A 62 -0.59 4.16 3.67
N TRP A 63 -1.43 3.32 4.25
CA TRP A 63 -2.87 3.45 4.15
C TRP A 63 -3.47 3.78 5.51
N ILE A 64 -3.91 5.02 5.67
CA ILE A 64 -4.67 5.46 6.83
C ILE A 64 -6.15 5.13 6.57
N GLN A 65 -6.69 4.19 7.33
CA GLN A 65 -8.04 3.67 7.15
C GLN A 65 -8.98 4.21 8.22
N LEU A 66 -10.03 4.93 7.81
CA LEU A 66 -11.06 5.42 8.73
C LEU A 66 -12.14 4.36 8.97
N GLY A 67 -12.50 4.11 10.22
CA GLY A 67 -13.64 3.28 10.60
C GLY A 67 -13.37 1.77 10.67
N GLY A 68 -12.12 1.36 10.42
CA GLY A 68 -11.55 0.07 10.80
C GLY A 68 -12.48 -1.13 10.64
N LYS A 69 -12.71 -1.55 9.39
CA LYS A 69 -13.06 -2.91 8.90
C LYS A 69 -13.70 -2.79 7.52
N HIS A 70 -13.19 -3.57 6.56
CA HIS A 70 -13.88 -3.81 5.30
C HIS A 70 -15.31 -4.30 5.55
N GLN A 71 -16.29 -3.68 4.90
CA GLN A 71 -17.64 -4.20 4.85
C GLN A 71 -17.88 -4.75 3.46
N SER A 72 -18.07 -6.07 3.35
CA SER A 72 -18.42 -6.70 2.07
C SER A 72 -19.72 -6.09 1.55
N PHE A 73 -19.68 -5.52 0.34
CA PHE A 73 -20.87 -4.99 -0.32
C PHE A 73 -20.96 -5.42 -1.78
N THR A 74 -22.19 -5.43 -2.30
CA THR A 74 -22.46 -5.59 -3.73
C THR A 74 -22.74 -4.22 -4.34
N SER A 75 -22.18 -3.96 -5.51
CA SER A 75 -22.41 -2.75 -6.32
C SER A 75 -22.91 -3.13 -7.71
N ALA A 76 -23.27 -2.13 -8.53
CA ALA A 76 -23.72 -2.35 -9.91
C ALA A 76 -22.69 -3.10 -10.78
N TRP A 77 -21.40 -3.02 -10.43
CA TRP A 77 -20.29 -3.53 -11.24
C TRP A 77 -19.55 -4.70 -10.58
N ARG A 78 -19.85 -5.02 -9.31
CA ARG A 78 -19.06 -5.97 -8.52
C ARG A 78 -19.89 -6.64 -7.44
N ASP A 79 -19.81 -7.96 -7.35
CA ASP A 79 -20.41 -8.75 -6.28
C ASP A 79 -19.57 -8.66 -4.98
N PHE A 80 -20.12 -9.17 -3.88
CA PHE A 80 -19.44 -9.15 -2.59
C PHE A 80 -18.07 -9.88 -2.63
N LYS A 81 -17.95 -10.97 -3.39
CA LYS A 81 -16.67 -11.70 -3.53
C LYS A 81 -15.62 -10.88 -4.25
N GLY A 82 -16.01 -10.21 -5.33
CA GLY A 82 -15.14 -9.28 -6.05
C GLY A 82 -14.72 -8.12 -5.16
N ASN A 83 -15.63 -7.58 -4.36
CA ASN A 83 -15.34 -6.51 -3.42
C ASN A 83 -14.32 -6.93 -2.33
N ASP A 84 -14.51 -8.11 -1.73
CA ASP A 84 -13.55 -8.67 -0.77
C ASP A 84 -12.18 -8.94 -1.39
N ARG A 85 -12.16 -9.39 -2.65
CA ARG A 85 -10.93 -9.62 -3.40
C ARG A 85 -10.16 -8.32 -3.63
N GLU A 86 -10.83 -7.27 -4.11
CA GLU A 86 -10.21 -5.96 -4.34
C GLU A 86 -9.61 -5.39 -3.06
N TYR A 87 -10.36 -5.45 -1.97
CA TYR A 87 -9.87 -5.02 -0.65
C TYR A 87 -8.63 -5.82 -0.23
N SER A 88 -8.67 -7.16 -0.36
CA SER A 88 -7.52 -8.02 -0.03
C SER A 88 -6.30 -7.75 -0.91
N GLU A 89 -6.50 -7.44 -2.19
CA GLU A 89 -5.43 -7.07 -3.12
C GLU A 89 -4.82 -5.70 -2.77
N LEU A 90 -5.63 -4.72 -2.35
CA LEU A 90 -5.15 -3.45 -1.82
C LEU A 90 -4.35 -3.62 -0.53
N GLU A 91 -4.83 -4.44 0.42
CA GLU A 91 -4.08 -4.76 1.64
C GLU A 91 -2.72 -5.39 1.32
N LYS A 92 -2.70 -6.33 0.36
CA LYS A 92 -1.45 -6.94 -0.11
C LYS A 92 -0.54 -5.91 -0.75
N ALA A 93 -1.07 -5.01 -1.58
CA ALA A 93 -0.27 -3.96 -2.20
C ALA A 93 0.42 -3.07 -1.15
N VAL A 94 -0.29 -2.71 -0.09
CA VAL A 94 0.27 -1.97 1.04
C VAL A 94 1.37 -2.74 1.75
N LYS A 95 1.11 -3.98 2.16
CA LYS A 95 2.08 -4.82 2.90
C LYS A 95 3.32 -5.15 2.05
N GLU A 96 3.11 -5.56 0.80
CA GLU A 96 4.17 -5.95 -0.11
C GLU A 96 4.95 -4.75 -0.68
N SER A 97 4.45 -3.52 -0.55
CA SER A 97 5.27 -2.31 -0.77
C SER A 97 6.31 -2.11 0.35
N GLY A 98 6.11 -2.73 1.53
CA GLY A 98 6.88 -2.49 2.74
C GLY A 98 6.31 -1.37 3.63
N GLY A 99 5.19 -0.77 3.25
CA GLY A 99 4.45 0.18 4.07
C GLY A 99 3.43 -0.49 5.00
N ARG A 100 2.45 0.29 5.50
CA ARG A 100 1.56 -0.14 6.59
C ARG A 100 0.15 0.38 6.48
N ILE A 101 -0.80 -0.37 7.02
CA ILE A 101 -2.17 0.07 7.27
C ILE A 101 -2.22 0.66 8.69
N LEU A 102 -2.71 1.89 8.82
CA LEU A 102 -2.93 2.60 10.07
C LEU A 102 -4.43 2.83 10.22
N GLU A 103 -5.08 2.03 11.04
CA GLU A 103 -6.50 2.18 11.33
C GLU A 103 -6.71 3.35 12.31
N ILE A 104 -7.64 4.24 11.96
CA ILE A 104 -8.12 5.32 12.81
C ILE A 104 -9.64 5.22 12.96
N ASN A 105 -10.15 5.54 14.14
CA ASN A 105 -11.60 5.50 14.40
C ASN A 105 -12.27 6.85 14.13
N ARG A 106 -11.49 7.93 14.17
CA ARG A 106 -11.97 9.30 14.03
C ARG A 106 -10.93 10.19 13.36
N VAL A 107 -11.39 11.26 12.71
CA VAL A 107 -10.53 12.13 11.91
C VAL A 107 -9.48 12.85 12.77
N GLU A 108 -9.76 13.07 14.05
CA GLU A 108 -8.82 13.71 14.98
C GLU A 108 -7.55 12.87 15.22
N GLU A 109 -7.60 11.55 14.98
CA GLU A 109 -6.44 10.65 15.09
C GLU A 109 -5.50 10.77 13.87
N LEU A 110 -5.93 11.43 12.79
CA LEU A 110 -5.19 11.56 11.54
C LEU A 110 -3.82 12.23 11.73
N GLU A 111 -3.77 13.28 12.56
CA GLU A 111 -2.51 13.96 12.86
C GLU A 111 -1.50 13.01 13.52
N GLY A 112 -1.95 12.21 14.48
CA GLY A 112 -1.13 11.20 15.14
C GLY A 112 -0.63 10.13 14.17
N ALA A 113 -1.51 9.66 13.27
CA ALA A 113 -1.13 8.70 12.23
C ALA A 113 -0.03 9.26 11.31
N PHE A 114 -0.16 10.51 10.85
CA PHE A 114 0.88 11.17 10.04
C PHE A 114 2.20 11.33 10.79
N ARG A 115 2.17 11.72 12.07
CA ARG A 115 3.38 11.82 12.90
C ARG A 115 4.10 10.48 13.02
N ASN A 116 3.35 9.39 13.22
CA ASN A 116 3.91 8.04 13.27
C ASN A 116 4.58 7.64 11.95
N ILE A 117 3.93 7.91 10.82
CA ILE A 117 4.50 7.65 9.49
C ILE A 117 5.81 8.43 9.31
N LEU A 118 5.82 9.73 9.62
CA LEU A 118 7.02 10.57 9.49
C LEU A 118 8.17 10.10 10.40
N GLN A 119 7.87 9.64 11.61
CA GLN A 119 8.88 9.09 12.51
C GLN A 119 9.47 7.79 11.96
N GLU A 120 8.63 6.91 11.41
CA GLU A 120 9.05 5.66 10.78
C GLU A 120 9.95 5.92 9.56
N LEU A 121 9.55 6.85 8.69
CA LEU A 121 10.34 7.20 7.50
C LEU A 121 11.73 7.76 7.83
N ARG A 122 11.89 8.41 8.99
CA ARG A 122 13.20 8.90 9.49
C ARG A 122 14.09 7.79 10.03
N GLN A 123 13.52 6.65 10.40
CA GLN A 123 14.22 5.50 11.01
C GLN A 123 14.37 4.33 10.03
N GLN A 124 14.19 4.58 8.73
CA GLN A 124 14.31 3.56 7.70
C GLN A 124 15.77 3.22 7.41
N TYR A 125 16.06 1.93 7.28
CA TYR A 125 17.36 1.42 6.86
C TYR A 125 17.26 0.79 5.47
N ALA A 126 18.30 0.95 4.66
CA ALA A 126 18.44 0.25 3.39
C ALA A 126 19.34 -0.98 3.59
N LEU A 127 18.82 -2.16 3.25
CA LEU A 127 19.57 -3.43 3.28
C LEU A 127 19.66 -3.98 1.86
N GLY A 128 20.86 -4.33 1.44
CA GLY A 128 21.11 -5.01 0.17
C GLY A 128 21.52 -6.46 0.40
N TYR A 129 20.97 -7.37 -0.41
CA TYR A 129 21.45 -8.75 -0.50
C TYR A 129 21.40 -9.20 -1.96
N TYR A 130 22.20 -10.20 -2.31
CA TYR A 130 22.20 -10.80 -3.64
C TYR A 130 21.49 -12.15 -3.57
N PRO A 131 20.43 -12.39 -4.36
CA PRO A 131 19.79 -13.70 -4.41
C PRO A 131 20.73 -14.73 -5.02
N THR A 132 20.69 -15.95 -4.50
CA THR A 132 21.56 -17.05 -4.97
C THR A 132 21.06 -17.72 -6.24
N ASN A 133 19.76 -17.59 -6.56
CA ASN A 133 19.10 -18.24 -7.70
C ASN A 133 18.16 -17.25 -8.43
N ALA A 134 18.71 -16.20 -9.04
CA ALA A 134 17.94 -15.34 -9.95
C ALA A 134 17.75 -16.05 -11.30
N LYS A 135 16.51 -16.17 -11.75
CA LYS A 135 16.07 -16.82 -12.99
C LYS A 135 15.40 -15.85 -13.97
N SER A 136 14.99 -14.67 -13.53
CA SER A 136 14.23 -13.69 -14.33
C SER A 136 12.96 -14.31 -14.96
N ASP A 137 12.21 -15.08 -14.18
CA ASP A 137 11.01 -15.81 -14.60
C ASP A 137 9.69 -15.23 -14.05
N GLY A 138 9.77 -14.10 -13.36
CA GLY A 138 8.67 -13.43 -12.67
C GLY A 138 8.27 -14.09 -11.35
N SER A 139 9.00 -15.10 -10.87
CA SER A 139 8.65 -15.81 -9.64
C SER A 139 8.76 -14.93 -8.39
N TRP A 140 7.89 -15.20 -7.42
CA TRP A 140 7.86 -14.46 -6.15
C TRP A 140 8.82 -15.08 -5.15
N HIS A 141 9.69 -14.25 -4.59
CA HIS A 141 10.63 -14.61 -3.54
C HIS A 141 10.31 -13.87 -2.25
N LYS A 142 10.00 -14.63 -1.20
CA LYS A 142 9.75 -14.07 0.13
C LYS A 142 11.06 -13.56 0.75
N VAL A 143 10.99 -12.38 1.36
CA VAL A 143 12.09 -11.78 2.13
C VAL A 143 11.63 -11.59 3.57
N GLN A 144 12.46 -12.01 4.52
CA GLN A 144 12.21 -11.83 5.94
C GLN A 144 13.46 -11.28 6.61
N VAL A 145 13.31 -10.17 7.34
CA VAL A 145 14.38 -9.58 8.14
C VAL A 145 14.06 -9.77 9.62
N THR A 146 15.03 -10.26 10.38
CA THR A 146 14.93 -10.52 11.81
C THR A 146 16.03 -9.80 12.57
N LEU A 147 15.75 -9.39 13.81
CA LEU A 147 16.77 -8.82 14.71
C LEU A 147 17.51 -9.94 15.43
N LYS A 148 18.84 -9.84 15.52
CA LYS A 148 19.69 -10.81 16.23
C LYS A 148 19.47 -10.81 17.73
N SER A 149 19.41 -9.61 18.32
CA SER A 149 19.07 -9.36 19.72
C SER A 149 17.66 -8.78 19.74
N GLY A 150 16.71 -9.49 20.35
CA GLY A 150 15.31 -9.03 20.42
C GLY A 150 15.18 -7.63 21.03
N GLY A 151 14.03 -6.99 20.81
CA GLY A 151 13.72 -5.66 21.38
C GLY A 151 13.08 -4.66 20.42
N GLY A 152 12.91 -5.01 19.14
CA GLY A 152 12.25 -4.16 18.15
C GLY A 152 11.30 -4.92 17.24
N ARG A 153 10.35 -4.20 16.64
CA ARG A 153 9.50 -4.70 15.55
C ARG A 153 10.10 -4.22 14.23
N VAL A 154 10.38 -5.14 13.32
CA VAL A 154 10.90 -4.82 12.00
C VAL A 154 9.76 -4.89 11.00
N HIS A 155 9.65 -3.86 10.17
CA HIS A 155 8.78 -3.85 9.00
C HIS A 155 9.67 -3.81 7.76
N THR A 156 9.46 -4.77 6.86
CA THR A 156 10.15 -4.84 5.58
C THR A 156 9.17 -5.19 4.48
N ARG A 157 9.58 -4.92 3.25
CA ARG A 157 8.97 -5.55 2.09
C ARG A 157 8.91 -7.07 2.29
N GLU A 158 7.76 -7.68 2.05
CA GLU A 158 7.56 -9.13 2.28
C GLU A 158 8.24 -10.00 1.22
N GLY A 159 8.65 -9.42 0.10
CA GLY A 159 9.31 -10.14 -0.99
C GLY A 159 9.53 -9.30 -2.23
N TYR A 160 10.04 -9.94 -3.29
CA TYR A 160 10.23 -9.35 -4.61
C TYR A 160 9.86 -10.34 -5.70
N ALA A 161 9.49 -9.82 -6.86
CA ALA A 161 9.31 -10.61 -8.07
C ALA A 161 10.62 -10.57 -8.88
N ASP A 162 11.08 -11.73 -9.32
CA ASP A 162 12.32 -11.89 -10.09
C ASP A 162 12.06 -11.73 -11.59
N TYR A 163 12.02 -10.50 -12.08
CA TYR A 163 11.79 -10.18 -13.50
C TYR A 163 13.01 -10.36 -14.40
#